data_AF-A0AAD0FW83-F1
#
_entry.id   AF-A0AAD0FW83-F1
#
_cell.length_a   1.000
_cell.length_b   1.000
_cell.length_c   1.000
_cell.angle_alpha   90.00
_cell.angle_beta   90.00
_cell.angle_gamma   90.00
#
_symmetry.space_group_name_H-M   'P 1'
#
loop_
_entity.id
_entity.type
_entity.pdbx_description
1 polymer ?
#
loop_
_entity_poly.entity_id
_entity_poly.type
_entity_poly.pdbx_seq_one_letter_code
_entity_poly.pdbx_strand_id
1 'polypeptide(L)'
;MSQERAFLKSGRNTIIHKDKKLDLVIVNAENQPRIKVTQNGLEPFKEELPKNRRDAKDRYLEMVYISSAEVFGEEKQLVFIQSLDGREYKVDYSKVGTKLFVRIHQDAYM
;
A
#
# COMPACT_ATOMS: atom_id res chain seq x y z
N MET A 1 -10.47 22.73 -4.38
CA MET A 1 -10.38 21.47 -5.14
C MET A 1 -9.96 20.40 -4.16
N SER A 2 -10.86 19.49 -3.76
CA SER A 2 -10.49 18.37 -2.89
C SER A 2 -9.41 17.58 -3.61
N GLN A 3 -8.19 17.51 -3.06
CA GLN A 3 -7.18 16.62 -3.60
C GLN A 3 -7.68 15.21 -3.36
N GLU A 4 -8.15 14.56 -4.42
CA GLU A 4 -8.53 13.17 -4.39
C GLU A 4 -7.30 12.34 -3.96
N ARG A 5 -7.50 11.35 -3.08
CA ARG A 5 -6.41 10.49 -2.61
C ARG A 5 -5.76 9.76 -3.78
N ALA A 6 -4.49 9.39 -3.64
CA ALA A 6 -3.75 8.58 -4.62
C ALA A 6 -4.21 7.10 -4.69
N PHE A 7 -5.17 6.72 -3.85
CA PHE A 7 -5.72 5.39 -3.75
C PHE A 7 -7.23 5.40 -3.50
N LEU A 8 -7.88 4.28 -3.83
CA LEU A 8 -9.24 3.95 -3.45
C LEU A 8 -9.22 2.79 -2.46
N LYS A 9 -10.27 2.73 -1.65
CA LYS A 9 -10.56 1.58 -0.79
C LYS A 9 -11.66 0.78 -1.49
N SER A 10 -11.50 -0.53 -1.53
CA SER A 10 -12.57 -1.44 -1.94
C SER A 10 -12.93 -2.37 -0.78
N GLY A 11 -13.95 -3.20 -0.95
CA GLY A 11 -14.32 -4.21 0.04
C GLY A 11 -13.16 -5.18 0.32
N ARG A 12 -13.25 -5.93 1.43
CA ARG A 12 -12.32 -7.03 1.79
C ARG A 12 -10.84 -6.62 2.02
N ASN A 13 -10.60 -5.48 2.66
CA ASN A 13 -9.25 -4.96 2.93
C ASN A 13 -8.42 -4.68 1.66
N THR A 14 -9.06 -4.22 0.59
CA THR A 14 -8.39 -3.92 -0.68
C THR A 14 -8.06 -2.44 -0.81
N ILE A 15 -6.82 -2.14 -1.21
CA ILE A 15 -6.33 -0.82 -1.58
C ILE A 15 -6.00 -0.84 -3.07
N ILE A 16 -6.57 0.10 -3.83
CA ILE A 16 -6.36 0.23 -5.27
C ILE A 16 -5.60 1.52 -5.53
N HIS A 17 -4.39 1.40 -6.06
CA HIS A 17 -3.61 2.56 -6.47
C HIS A 17 -4.14 3.16 -7.77
N LYS A 18 -4.32 4.49 -7.82
CA LYS A 18 -4.92 5.17 -8.98
C LYS A 18 -4.21 6.45 -9.45
N ASP A 19 -3.08 6.84 -8.85
CA ASP A 19 -2.35 8.05 -9.23
C ASP A 19 -0.91 7.71 -9.64
N LYS A 20 -0.55 7.92 -10.89
CA LYS A 20 0.80 7.64 -11.42
C LYS A 20 1.86 8.62 -10.92
N LYS A 21 1.48 9.72 -10.25
CA LYS A 21 2.42 10.77 -9.81
C LYS A 21 3.04 10.48 -8.44
N LEU A 22 2.47 9.57 -7.67
CA LEU A 22 2.86 9.28 -6.30
C LEU A 22 2.94 7.78 -6.10
N ASP A 23 3.98 7.29 -5.44
CA ASP A 23 3.98 5.91 -4.93
C ASP A 23 3.19 5.86 -3.61
N LEU A 24 2.53 4.74 -3.32
CA LEU A 24 1.91 4.54 -2.00
C LEU A 24 2.90 3.88 -1.04
N VAL A 25 2.91 4.30 0.22
CA VAL A 25 3.62 3.58 1.28
C VAL A 25 2.61 3.01 2.26
N ILE A 26 2.44 1.69 2.23
CA ILE A 26 1.54 0.96 3.11
C ILE A 26 2.21 0.71 4.46
N VAL A 27 1.58 1.21 5.51
CA VAL A 27 2.00 1.02 6.90
C VAL A 27 0.86 0.33 7.64
N ASN A 28 1.03 -0.97 7.94
CA ASN A 28 0.02 -1.73 8.67
C ASN A 28 0.12 -1.53 10.18
N ALA A 29 1.34 -1.67 10.71
CA ALA A 29 1.71 -1.45 12.11
C ALA A 29 3.14 -0.90 12.17
N GLU A 30 3.54 -0.32 13.31
CA GLU A 30 4.88 0.28 13.46
C GLU A 30 6.02 -0.73 13.26
N ASN A 31 5.84 -1.95 13.78
CA ASN A 31 6.85 -3.03 13.81
C ASN A 31 6.70 -4.06 12.67
N GLN A 32 5.85 -3.79 11.69
CA GLN A 32 5.66 -4.70 10.55
C GLN A 32 6.36 -4.17 9.29
N PRO A 33 6.75 -5.05 8.34
CA PRO A 33 7.36 -4.63 7.10
C PRO A 33 6.46 -3.67 6.32
N ARG A 34 7.03 -2.59 5.83
CA ARG A 34 6.33 -1.59 5.02
C ARG A 34 6.50 -1.91 3.55
N ILE A 35 5.48 -1.60 2.77
CA ILE A 35 5.43 -1.92 1.35
C ILE A 35 5.23 -0.63 0.56
N LYS A 36 6.09 -0.40 -0.42
CA LYS A 36 5.91 0.64 -1.43
C LYS A 36 5.15 0.05 -2.60
N VAL A 37 4.07 0.70 -3.01
CA VAL A 37 3.27 0.35 -4.18
C VAL A 37 3.64 1.34 -5.27
N THR A 38 4.23 0.84 -6.34
CA THR A 38 4.73 1.65 -7.45
C THR A 38 3.86 1.43 -8.69
N GLN A 39 4.23 2.10 -9.78
CA GLN A 39 3.64 1.81 -11.08
C GLN A 39 3.90 0.37 -11.57
N ASN A 40 4.99 -0.26 -11.14
CA ASN A 40 5.46 -1.55 -11.66
C ASN A 40 5.20 -2.73 -10.71
N GLY A 41 4.50 -2.50 -9.60
CA GLY A 41 4.25 -3.52 -8.58
C GLY A 41 4.70 -3.10 -7.18
N LEU A 42 4.96 -4.08 -6.33
CA LEU A 42 5.30 -3.88 -4.91
C LEU A 42 6.79 -4.02 -4.66
N GLU A 43 7.32 -3.12 -3.84
CA GLU A 43 8.71 -3.11 -3.38
C GLU A 43 8.77 -3.01 -1.85
N PRO A 44 9.77 -3.61 -1.18
CA PRO A 44 10.00 -3.36 0.24
C PRO A 44 10.34 -1.88 0.49
N PHE A 45 9.66 -1.24 1.44
CA PHE A 45 10.00 0.12 1.86
C PHE A 45 10.89 0.07 3.12
N LYS A 46 12.18 0.34 2.95
CA LYS A 46 13.19 0.28 4.02
C LYS A 46 13.65 1.66 4.52
N GLU A 47 13.20 2.72 3.86
CA GLU A 47 13.56 4.09 4.20
C GLU A 47 12.83 4.55 5.47
N GLU A 48 13.33 5.62 6.09
CA GLU A 48 12.61 6.29 7.17
C GLU A 48 11.28 6.84 6.66
N LEU A 49 10.25 6.79 7.53
CA LEU A 49 8.96 7.38 7.21
C LEU A 49 9.10 8.90 7.09
N PRO A 50 8.42 9.53 6.13
CA PRO A 50 8.33 10.97 6.10
C PRO A 50 7.78 11.53 7.42
N LYS A 51 8.34 12.64 7.87
CA LYS A 51 7.97 13.26 9.17
C LYS A 51 6.58 13.86 9.15
N ASN A 52 6.08 14.22 7.97
CA ASN A 52 4.77 14.82 7.77
C ASN A 52 4.32 14.67 6.31
N ARG A 53 3.09 15.11 6.01
CA ARG A 53 2.49 15.02 4.68
C ARG A 53 3.26 15.81 3.60
N ARG A 54 3.90 16.93 3.97
CA ARG A 54 4.68 17.73 3.02
C ARG A 54 5.94 17.00 2.60
N ASP A 55 6.69 16.48 3.57
CA ASP A 55 7.87 15.66 3.36
C ASP A 55 7.57 14.41 2.50
N ALA A 56 6.42 13.76 2.75
CA ALA A 56 5.97 12.64 1.91
C ALA A 56 5.79 13.07 0.45
N LYS A 57 5.11 14.21 0.20
CA LYS A 57 4.87 14.74 -1.14
C LYS A 57 6.14 15.20 -1.86
N ASP A 58 7.08 15.80 -1.13
CA ASP A 58 8.38 16.20 -1.68
C ASP A 58 9.19 14.96 -2.14
N ARG A 59 8.89 13.79 -1.55
CA ARG A 59 9.42 12.48 -1.96
C ARG A 59 8.54 11.72 -2.96
N TYR A 60 7.47 12.34 -3.46
CA TYR A 60 6.48 11.71 -4.33
C TYR A 60 5.81 10.47 -3.70
N LEU A 61 5.54 10.52 -2.39
CA LEU A 61 4.90 9.45 -1.63
C LEU A 61 3.53 9.90 -1.08
N GLU A 62 2.56 8.97 -1.09
CA GLU A 62 1.35 9.07 -0.28
C GLU A 62 1.36 7.98 0.79
N MET A 63 1.28 8.40 2.06
CA MET A 63 1.29 7.49 3.20
C MET A 63 -0.09 6.86 3.40
N VAL A 64 -0.15 5.54 3.52
CA VAL A 64 -1.39 4.78 3.74
C VAL A 64 -1.29 3.97 5.02
N TYR A 65 -1.78 4.55 6.11
CA TYR A 65 -1.84 3.91 7.43
C TYR A 65 -3.10 3.05 7.53
N ILE A 66 -2.94 1.71 7.50
CA ILE A 66 -4.06 0.75 7.49
C ILE A 66 -4.97 0.91 8.72
N SER A 67 -4.37 1.03 9.90
CA SER A 67 -5.07 1.14 11.17
C SER A 67 -5.75 2.50 11.38
N SER A 68 -5.53 3.48 10.51
CA SER A 68 -6.25 4.75 10.59
C SER A 68 -7.74 4.55 10.29
N ALA A 69 -8.60 5.27 11.01
CA ALA A 69 -10.05 5.24 10.81
C ALA A 69 -10.46 5.61 9.37
N GLU A 70 -9.62 6.37 8.68
CA GLU A 70 -9.85 6.76 7.29
C GLU A 70 -9.56 5.65 6.28
N VAL A 71 -8.81 4.61 6.66
CA VAL A 71 -8.48 3.45 5.82
C VAL A 71 -9.36 2.27 6.25
N PHE A 72 -8.93 1.50 7.26
CA PHE A 72 -9.69 0.35 7.77
C PHE A 72 -9.96 0.37 9.28
N GLY A 73 -9.36 1.30 10.03
CA GLY A 73 -9.60 1.50 11.47
C GLY A 73 -8.94 0.48 12.40
N GLU A 74 -8.28 -0.55 11.86
CA GLU A 74 -7.52 -1.55 12.61
C GLU A 74 -6.41 -2.12 11.74
N GLU A 75 -5.40 -2.71 12.38
CA GLU A 75 -4.38 -3.49 11.68
C GLU A 75 -5.03 -4.69 10.99
N LYS A 76 -4.52 -5.06 9.82
CA LYS A 76 -5.05 -6.20 9.08
C LYS A 76 -4.00 -7.28 8.97
N GLN A 77 -4.38 -8.50 9.32
CA GLN A 77 -3.54 -9.66 9.00
C GLN A 77 -3.38 -9.83 7.48
N LEU A 78 -4.45 -9.55 6.73
CA LEU A 78 -4.50 -9.73 5.28
C LEU A 78 -4.98 -8.47 4.57
N VAL A 79 -4.19 -8.01 3.61
CA VAL A 79 -4.47 -6.85 2.76
C VAL A 79 -4.30 -7.25 1.29
N PHE A 80 -5.18 -6.75 0.44
CA PHE A 80 -5.04 -6.86 -1.01
C PHE A 80 -4.63 -5.49 -1.57
N ILE A 81 -3.67 -5.48 -2.47
CA ILE A 81 -3.13 -4.26 -3.05
C ILE A 81 -3.12 -4.40 -4.56
N GLN A 82 -3.87 -3.56 -5.25
CA GLN A 82 -3.78 -3.45 -6.69
C GLN A 82 -2.85 -2.29 -7.08
N SER A 83 -1.78 -2.58 -7.81
CA SER A 83 -0.89 -1.56 -8.38
C SER A 83 -1.33 -1.12 -9.77
N LEU A 84 -0.65 -0.10 -10.30
CA LEU A 84 -0.98 0.49 -11.60
C LEU A 84 -0.58 -0.41 -12.79
N ASP A 85 0.19 -1.47 -12.55
CA ASP A 85 0.46 -2.54 -13.53
C ASP A 85 -0.75 -3.45 -13.76
N GLY A 86 -1.84 -3.24 -13.01
CA GLY A 86 -3.09 -4.01 -13.11
C GLY A 86 -3.10 -5.27 -12.26
N ARG A 87 -1.97 -5.69 -11.67
CA ARG A 87 -1.90 -6.87 -10.82
C ARG A 87 -2.44 -6.58 -9.43
N GLU A 88 -3.10 -7.58 -8.84
CA GLU A 88 -3.48 -7.57 -7.44
C GLU A 88 -2.57 -8.49 -6.64
N TYR A 89 -2.03 -7.95 -5.55
CA TYR A 89 -1.11 -8.63 -4.66
C TYR A 89 -1.83 -8.94 -3.35
N LYS A 90 -1.64 -10.16 -2.87
CA LYS A 90 -2.02 -10.60 -1.53
C LYS A 90 -0.84 -10.37 -0.59
N VAL A 91 -1.04 -9.56 0.45
CA VAL A 91 -0.08 -9.32 1.52
C VAL A 91 -0.61 -9.92 2.82
N ASP A 92 0.07 -10.95 3.32
CA ASP A 92 -0.31 -11.68 4.54
C ASP A 92 0.72 -11.46 5.65
N TYR A 93 0.43 -10.53 6.56
CA TYR A 93 1.31 -10.15 7.66
C TYR A 93 1.54 -11.28 8.69
N SER A 94 0.75 -12.36 8.67
CA SER A 94 1.07 -13.57 9.46
C SER A 94 2.21 -14.41 8.88
N LYS A 95 2.67 -14.08 7.66
CA LYS A 95 3.68 -14.83 6.90
C LYS A 95 4.96 -14.04 6.66
N VAL A 96 5.18 -12.94 7.38
CA VAL A 96 6.40 -12.12 7.34
C VAL A 96 7.64 -13.03 7.47
N GLY A 97 8.66 -12.74 6.65
CA GLY A 97 9.90 -13.54 6.58
C GLY A 97 9.81 -14.78 5.69
N THR A 98 8.65 -15.09 5.12
CA THR A 98 8.48 -16.23 4.20
C THR A 98 8.15 -15.77 2.78
N LYS A 99 8.30 -16.66 1.80
CA LYS A 99 7.84 -16.44 0.41
C LYS A 99 6.32 -16.26 0.28
N LEU A 100 5.57 -16.53 1.34
CA LEU A 100 4.11 -16.39 1.35
C LEU A 100 3.65 -15.00 1.80
N PHE A 101 4.59 -14.15 2.24
CA PHE A 101 4.28 -12.79 2.72
C PHE A 101 3.61 -11.94 1.65
N VAL A 102 4.18 -11.91 0.44
CA VAL A 102 3.63 -11.21 -0.72
C VAL A 102 3.52 -12.19 -1.88
N ARG A 103 2.32 -12.31 -2.44
CA ARG A 103 2.08 -13.11 -3.66
C ARG A 103 1.17 -12.36 -4.62
N ILE A 104 1.31 -12.62 -5.90
CA ILE A 104 0.33 -12.19 -6.90
C ILE A 104 -0.95 -13.01 -6.64
N HIS A 105 -2.07 -12.32 -6.39
CA HIS A 105 -3.38 -12.92 -6.20
C HIS A 105 -4.13 -13.06 -7.52
N GLN A 106 -4.09 -12.01 -8.34
CA GLN A 106 -4.65 -11.95 -9.68
C GLN A 106 -3.64 -11.25 -10.58
N ASP A 107 -3.40 -11.83 -11.76
CA ASP A 107 -2.58 -11.18 -12.78
C ASP A 107 -3.40 -10.09 -13.48
N ALA A 108 -2.73 -9.20 -14.20
CA ALA A 108 -3.41 -8.25 -15.06
C ALA A 108 -4.16 -9.02 -16.15
N TYR A 109 -5.47 -8.80 -16.26
CA TYR A 109 -6.23 -9.25 -17.42
C TYR A 109 -5.70 -8.51 -18.65
N MET A 110 -4.99 -9.21 -19.53
CA MET A 110 -4.79 -8.80 -20.93
C MET A 110 -5.84 -9.46 -21.80
#